data_AF-A0A1X1FUA7-F1
#
_entry.id   AF-A0A1X1FUA7-F1
#
_cell.length_a   1.000
_cell.length_b   1.000
_cell.length_c   1.000
_cell.angle_alpha   90.00
_cell.angle_beta   90.00
_cell.angle_gamma   90.00
#
_symmetry.space_group_name_H-M   'P 1'
#
loop_
_entity.id
_entity.type
_entity.pdbx_description
1 polymer ?
#
loop_
_entity_poly.entity_id
_entity_poly.type
_entity_poly.pdbx_seq_one_letter_code
_entity_poly.pdbx_strand_id
1 'polypeptide(L)' 'MMEVLMIVGIILAIALIVLILIQPRQSQFFSMDATSNIGKPGYWQNNRLVKIVTLLLSLALFVLLLVFMIVTYQ' A
#
# COMPACT_ATOMS: atom_id res chain seq x y z
N MET A 1 -25.14 4.40 9.89
CA MET A 1 -23.69 4.71 10.04
C MET A 1 -22.82 3.52 9.66
N MET A 2 -23.11 2.31 10.18
CA MET A 2 -22.36 1.09 9.84
C MET A 2 -22.35 0.75 8.34
N GLU A 3 -23.48 0.87 7.64
CA GLU A 3 -23.56 0.65 6.19
C GLU A 3 -22.61 1.57 5.41
N VAL A 4 -22.53 2.85 5.79
CA VAL A 4 -21.63 3.83 5.17
C VAL A 4 -20.18 3.46 5.41
N LEU A 5 -19.80 3.12 6.65
CA LEU A 5 -18.44 2.67 6.98
C LEU A 5 -18.05 1.42 6.19
N MET A 6 -18.99 0.49 6.00
CA MET A 6 -18.78 -0.73 5.22
C MET A 6 -18.54 -0.42 3.74
N ILE A 7 -19.38 0.42 3.13
CA ILE A 7 -19.23 0.84 1.73
C ILE A 7 -17.88 1.54 1.52
N VAL A 8 -17.53 2.48 2.40
CA VAL A 8 -16.24 3.18 2.33
C VAL A 8 -15.07 2.21 2.49
N GLY A 9 -15.17 1.25 3.43
CA GLY A 9 -14.16 0.21 3.63
C GLY A 9 -13.96 -0.67 2.40
N ILE A 10 -15.05 -1.10 1.74
CA ILE A 10 -14.99 -1.89 0.51
C ILE A 10 -14.30 -1.10 -0.61
N ILE A 11 -14.65 0.17 -0.80
CA ILE A 11 -14.04 1.03 -1.82
C ILE A 11 -12.53 1.18 -1.57
N LEU A 12 -12.13 1.46 -0.33
CA LEU A 12 -10.72 1.58 0.05
C LEU A 12 -9.96 0.26 -0.16
N ALA A 13 -10.57 -0.87 0.18
CA ALA A 13 -9.96 -2.18 -0.02
C ALA A 13 -9.74 -2.49 -1.51
N ILE A 14 -10.74 -2.26 -2.36
CA ILE A 14 -10.63 -2.46 -3.81
C ILE A 14 -9.54 -1.55 -4.38
N ALA A 15 -9.51 -0.26 -4.00
CA ALA A 15 -8.49 0.67 -4.43
C ALA A 15 -7.08 0.20 -4.03
N LEU A 16 -6.93 -0.31 -2.80
CA LEU A 16 -5.66 -0.85 -2.30
C LEU A 16 -5.21 -2.08 -3.11
N ILE A 17 -6.13 -3.00 -3.41
CA ILE A 17 -5.84 -4.20 -4.22
C ILE A 17 -5.31 -3.77 -5.60
N VAL A 18 -6.00 -2.86 -6.28
CA VAL A 18 -5.57 -2.34 -7.59
C VAL A 18 -4.19 -1.70 -7.51
N LEU A 19 -3.94 -0.87 -6.49
CA LEU A 19 -2.64 -0.24 -6.28
C LEU A 19 -1.52 -1.24 -6.06
N ILE A 20 -1.75 -2.27 -5.25
CA ILE A 20 -0.77 -3.34 -4.98
C ILE A 20 -0.45 -4.13 -6.24
N LEU A 21 -1.44 -4.40 -7.10
CA LEU A 21 -1.22 -5.10 -8.37
C LEU A 21 -0.33 -4.30 -9.33
N ILE A 22 -0.42 -2.97 -9.29
CA ILE A 22 0.36 -2.06 -10.16
C ILE A 22 1.75 -1.76 -9.55
N GLN A 23 2.00 -2.09 -8.28
CA GLN A 23 3.31 -1.83 -7.68
C GLN A 23 4.43 -2.53 -8.45
N PRO A 24 5.56 -1.84 -8.70
CA PRO A 24 6.68 -2.44 -9.40
C PRO A 24 7.27 -3.59 -8.57
N ARG A 25 7.05 -4.81 -9.03
CA ARG A 25 7.68 -6.00 -8.46
C ARG A 25 9.18 -5.86 -8.64
N GLN A 26 9.93 -5.81 -7.54
CA GLN A 26 11.38 -5.86 -7.62
C GLN A 26 11.76 -7.29 -8.00
N SER A 27 12.23 -7.49 -9.22
CA SER A 27 12.99 -8.69 -9.53
C SER A 27 14.29 -8.61 -8.73
N GLN A 28 14.44 -9.49 -7.75
CA GLN A 28 15.66 -9.61 -6.97
C GLN A 28 16.78 -10.08 -7.89
N PHE A 29 17.59 -9.15 -8.40
CA PHE A 29 18.80 -9.48 -9.11
C PHE A 29 19.89 -9.82 -8.09
N PHE A 30 20.18 -11.10 -7.92
CA PHE A 30 21.38 -11.54 -7.23
C PHE A 30 22.59 -11.29 -8.13
N SER A 31 23.12 -10.07 -8.12
CA SER A 31 24.40 -9.79 -8.76
C SER A 31 25.54 -10.26 -7.85
N MET A 32 26.36 -11.19 -8.35
CA MET A 32 27.57 -11.67 -7.66
C MET A 32 28.65 -10.58 -7.52
N ASP A 33 28.56 -9.50 -8.30
CA ASP A 33 29.44 -8.34 -8.19
C ASP A 33 28.85 -7.24 -7.29
N ALA A 34 29.59 -6.88 -6.22
CA ALA A 34 29.25 -5.82 -5.27
C ALA A 34 29.17 -4.41 -5.90
N THR A 35 29.61 -4.24 -7.15
CA THR A 35 29.55 -2.97 -7.91
C THR A 35 28.30 -2.84 -8.79
N SER A 36 27.52 -3.90 -9.00
CA SER A 36 26.38 -3.96 -9.94
C SER A 36 25.16 -3.08 -9.57
N ASN A 37 25.08 -2.60 -8.32
CA ASN A 37 24.01 -1.73 -7.85
C ASN A 37 24.44 -0.27 -7.62
N ILE A 38 25.70 0.08 -7.87
CA ILE A 38 26.19 1.45 -7.73
C ILE A 38 25.60 2.30 -8.88
N GLY A 39 24.74 3.25 -8.54
CA GLY A 39 24.10 4.18 -9.49
C GLY A 39 22.66 3.82 -9.91
N LYS A 40 22.11 2.67 -9.48
CA LYS A 40 20.68 2.37 -9.71
C LYS A 40 19.82 3.12 -8.69
N PRO A 41 18.67 3.72 -9.10
CA PRO A 41 17.78 4.37 -8.17
C PRO A 41 17.28 3.36 -7.13
N GLY A 42 17.35 3.73 -5.85
CA GLY A 42 16.93 2.86 -4.75
C GLY A 42 15.45 2.50 -4.87
N TYR A 43 15.01 1.46 -4.16
CA TYR A 43 13.62 1.00 -4.18
C TYR A 43 12.63 2.17 -4.08
N TRP A 44 12.79 3.06 -3.10
CA TRP A 44 11.88 4.19 -2.87
C TRP A 44 11.92 5.29 -3.92
N GLN A 45 13.00 5.41 -4.70
CA GLN A 45 13.06 6.36 -5.81
C GLN A 45 12.25 5.87 -7.01
N ASN A 46 12.19 4.56 -7.25
CA ASN A 46 11.38 4.01 -8.33
C ASN A 46 9.89 3.97 -7.98
N ASN A 47 9.05 4.56 -8.84
CA ASN A 47 7.60 4.72 -8.67
C ASN A 47 7.20 5.22 -7.27
N ARG A 48 7.92 6.21 -6.75
CA ARG A 48 7.74 6.77 -5.41
C ARG A 48 6.29 7.15 -5.11
N LEU A 49 5.61 7.77 -6.08
CA LEU A 49 4.22 8.21 -5.93
C LEU A 49 3.26 7.05 -5.64
N VAL A 50 3.32 5.97 -6.42
CA VAL A 50 2.46 4.78 -6.22
C VAL A 50 2.69 4.19 -4.83
N LYS A 51 3.93 4.17 -4.36
CA LYS A 51 4.29 3.66 -3.02
C LYS A 51 3.75 4.54 -1.90
N ILE A 52 3.90 5.86 -2.01
CA ILE A 52 3.35 6.81 -1.03
C ILE A 52 1.83 6.75 -0.99
N VAL A 53 1.17 6.72 -2.15
CA VAL A 53 -0.29 6.62 -2.24
C VAL A 53 -0.76 5.30 -1.63
N THR A 54 -0.10 4.18 -1.92
CA THR A 54 -0.43 2.89 -1.30
C THR A 54 -0.28 2.96 0.22
N LEU A 55 0.79 3.57 0.74
CA LEU A 55 1.02 3.73 2.18
C LEU A 55 -0.09 4.56 2.84
N LEU A 56 -0.49 5.67 2.20
CA LEU A 56 -1.54 6.52 2.75
C LEU A 56 -2.90 5.81 2.75
N LEU A 57 -3.25 5.09 1.67
CA LEU A 57 -4.48 4.30 1.63
C LEU A 57 -4.47 3.14 2.63
N SER A 58 -3.32 2.48 2.85
CA SER A 58 -3.25 1.40 3.84
C SER A 58 -3.42 1.92 5.26
N LEU A 59 -2.83 3.07 5.58
CA LEU A 59 -3.04 3.75 6.86
C LEU A 59 -4.50 4.20 7.04
N ALA A 60 -5.11 4.77 6.01
CA ALA A 60 -6.51 5.18 6.05
C ALA A 60 -7.45 3.98 6.27
N LEU A 61 -7.22 2.87 5.56
CA LEU A 61 -7.97 1.63 5.73
C LEU A 61 -7.78 1.07 7.15
N PHE A 62 -6.55 1.07 7.67
CA PHE A 62 -6.27 0.62 9.03
C PHE A 62 -7.03 1.43 10.09
N VAL A 63 -7.00 2.76 10.01
CA VAL A 63 -7.74 3.64 10.93
C VAL A 63 -9.25 3.40 10.81
N LEU A 64 -9.77 3.26 9.59
CA LEU A 64 -11.19 2.95 9.38
C LEU A 64 -11.59 1.62 10.03
N LEU A 65 -10.74 0.59 9.95
CA LEU A 65 -10.99 -0.70 10.61
C LEU A 65 -10.97 -0.58 12.14
N LEU A 66 -10.09 0.24 12.71
CA LEU A 66 -10.11 0.53 14.15
C LEU A 66 -11.40 1.22 14.57
N VAL A 67 -11.86 2.22 13.80
CA VAL A 67 -13.15 2.88 14.04
C VAL A 67 -14.29 1.87 13.94
N PHE A 68 -14.27 1.00 12.92
CA PHE A 68 -15.27 -0.04 12.75
C PHE A 68 -15.32 -0.98 13.96
N MET A 69 -14.16 -1.40 14.48
CA MET A 69 -14.06 -2.22 15.68
C MET A 69 -14.68 -1.50 16.89
N ILE A 70 -14.31 -0.24 17.13
CA ILE A 70 -14.85 0.53 18.26
C ILE A 70 -16.37 0.67 18.15
N VAL A 71 -16.89 1.02 16.97
CA VAL A 71 -18.34 1.24 16.79
C VAL A 71 -19.14 -0.07 16.84
N THR A 72 -18.57 -1.20 16.42
CA THR A 72 -19.28 -2.50 16.40
C THR A 72 -19.36 -3.13 17.79
N TYR A 73 -18.31 -2.93 18.61
CA TYR A 73 -18.19 -3.54 19.94
C TYR A 73 -18.46 -2.56 21.09
N GLN A 74 -18.93 -1.35 20.79
CA GLN A 74 -19.61 -0.47 21.74
C GLN A 74 -21.05 -0.94 21.96
#